data_AF-A0A6A5E847-F1
#
_entry.id   AF-A0A6A5E847-F1
#
_cell.length_a   1.000
_cell.length_b   1.000
_cell.length_c   1.000
_cell.angle_alpha   90.00
_cell.angle_beta   90.00
_cell.angle_gamma   90.00
#
_symmetry.space_group_name_H-M   'P 1'
#
loop_
_entity.id
_entity.type
_entity.pdbx_description
1 polymer ?
#
loop_
_entity_poly.entity_id
_entity_poly.type
_entity_poly.pdbx_seq_one_letter_code
_entity_poly.pdbx_strand_id
1 'polypeptide(L)'
;MCVTVTLVVQWSEVTRLEKNATLVFPESVRVSTRHSEHFFSMFININDTFRLMEQLANIAMRQLLDNEAFAADRSLPKACKTLKNVSALKR
;
A
#
# COMPACT_ATOMS: atom_id res chain seq x y z
N MET A 1 12.04 23.16 20.53
CA MET A 1 11.01 22.75 19.54
C MET A 1 11.47 21.43 18.93
N CYS A 2 10.81 20.31 19.23
CA CYS A 2 11.12 19.04 18.57
C CYS A 2 10.43 19.04 17.21
N VAL A 3 11.21 19.08 16.13
CA VAL A 3 10.67 18.99 14.77
C VAL A 3 10.28 17.54 14.53
N THR A 4 9.02 17.30 14.18
CA THR A 4 8.55 15.97 13.76
C THR A 4 8.86 15.78 12.28
N VAL A 5 9.56 14.71 11.94
CA VAL A 5 9.82 14.32 10.55
C VAL A 5 8.83 13.22 10.16
N THR A 6 8.16 13.39 9.02
CA THR A 6 7.22 12.41 8.47
C THR A 6 7.70 11.94 7.10
N LEU A 7 7.70 10.63 6.88
CA LEU A 7 8.02 10.00 5.60
C LEU A 7 6.80 9.20 5.13
N VAL A 8 6.34 9.48 3.91
CA VAL A 8 5.22 8.76 3.28
C VAL A 8 5.76 8.09 2.02
N VAL A 9 5.61 6.77 1.93
CA VAL A 9 6.03 5.95 0.79
C VAL A 9 4.86 5.06 0.39
N GLN A 10 4.56 4.98 -0.91
CA GLN A 10 3.52 4.08 -1.40
C GLN A 10 4.06 2.65 -1.49
N TRP A 11 3.28 1.65 -1.05
CA TRP A 11 3.69 0.23 -1.09
C TRP A 11 4.00 -0.29 -2.50
N SER A 12 3.40 0.28 -3.54
CA SER A 12 3.70 -0.02 -4.95
C SER A 12 5.06 0.46 -5.41
N GLU A 13 5.68 1.42 -4.71
CA GLU A 13 7.01 1.96 -5.03
C GLU A 13 8.14 1.20 -4.33
N VAL A 14 7.81 0.40 -3.32
CA VAL A 14 8.76 -0.43 -2.59
C VAL A 14 9.23 -1.55 -3.52
N THR A 15 10.53 -1.55 -3.83
CA THR A 15 11.15 -2.52 -4.73
C THR A 15 11.78 -3.67 -3.97
N ARG A 16 12.27 -3.43 -2.75
CA ARG A 16 12.85 -4.46 -1.87
C ARG A 16 12.56 -4.16 -0.40
N LEU A 17 12.33 -5.24 0.35
CA LEU A 17 12.25 -5.26 1.80
C LEU A 17 13.28 -6.27 2.32
N GLU A 18 14.19 -5.81 3.17
CA GLU A 18 15.24 -6.66 3.75
C GLU A 18 15.35 -6.41 5.25
N LYS A 19 15.45 -7.48 6.04
CA LYS A 19 15.94 -7.36 7.42
C LYS A 19 17.45 -7.18 7.37
N ASN A 20 17.94 -6.13 8.00
CA ASN A 20 19.34 -5.78 7.98
C ASN A 20 19.84 -5.52 9.40
N ALA A 21 21.08 -5.94 9.66
CA ALA A 21 21.79 -5.69 10.90
C ALA A 21 23.10 -5.01 10.52
N THR A 22 23.19 -3.72 10.82
CA THR A 22 24.42 -2.94 10.59
C THR A 22 25.06 -2.63 11.94
N LEU A 23 26.35 -2.30 11.94
CA LEU A 23 27.08 -1.92 13.17
C LEU A 23 26.39 -0.79 13.96
N VAL A 24 25.66 0.08 13.27
CA VAL A 24 24.92 1.20 13.86
C VAL A 24 23.45 0.86 14.18
N PHE A 25 22.86 -0.16 13.54
CA PHE A 25 21.47 -0.57 13.75
C PHE A 25 21.39 -2.10 13.88
N PRO A 26 21.36 -2.65 15.11
CA PRO A 26 21.45 -4.08 15.35
C PRO A 26 20.25 -4.86 14.80
N GLU A 27 19.07 -4.23 14.72
CA GLU A 27 17.87 -4.80 14.09
C GLU A 27 17.10 -3.72 13.34
N SER A 28 17.17 -3.78 12.01
CA SER A 28 16.53 -2.81 11.14
C SER A 28 15.83 -3.46 9.95
N VAL A 29 14.84 -2.77 9.41
CA VAL A 29 14.22 -3.09 8.12
C VAL A 29 14.67 -2.04 7.12
N ARG A 30 15.30 -2.48 6.05
CA ARG A 30 15.61 -1.66 4.88
C ARG A 30 14.42 -1.71 3.93
N VAL A 31 13.90 -0.53 3.62
CA VAL A 31 12.88 -0.30 2.59
C VAL A 31 13.56 0.41 1.43
N SER A 32 13.75 -0.29 0.32
CA SER A 32 14.29 0.31 -0.91
C SER A 32 13.15 0.69 -1.84
N THR A 33 13.18 1.93 -2.31
CA THR A 33 12.33 2.41 -3.41
C THR A 33 13.18 2.47 -4.69
N ARG A 34 12.65 3.06 -5.76
CA ARG A 34 13.43 3.30 -6.99
C ARG A 34 14.50 4.39 -6.82
N HIS A 35 14.37 5.25 -5.82
CA HIS A 35 15.15 6.49 -5.71
C HIS A 35 15.84 6.67 -4.37
N SER A 36 15.40 5.93 -3.35
CA SER A 36 15.88 6.07 -1.97
C SER A 36 15.89 4.74 -1.24
N GLU A 37 16.70 4.69 -0.18
CA GLU A 37 16.68 3.62 0.80
C GLU A 37 16.40 4.22 2.18
N HIS A 38 15.49 3.58 2.91
CA HIS A 38 15.09 4.00 4.23
C HIS A 38 15.32 2.86 5.22
N PHE A 39 15.93 3.19 6.35
CA PHE A 39 16.21 2.24 7.42
C PHE A 39 15.33 2.57 8.62
N PHE A 40 14.51 1.61 9.01
CA PHE A 40 13.69 1.68 10.21
C PHE A 40 14.30 0.74 11.23
N SER A 41 14.49 1.19 12.46
CA SER A 41 15.05 0.41 13.56
C SER A 41 14.22 0.62 14.83
N MET A 42 14.65 0.04 15.96
CA MET A 42 13.96 0.18 17.26
C MET A 42 12.53 -0.38 17.25
N PHE A 43 12.31 -1.44 16.47
CA PHE A 43 11.06 -2.18 16.52
C PHE A 43 10.93 -2.96 17.83
N ILE A 44 9.72 -3.01 18.39
CA ILE A 44 9.42 -3.88 19.54
C ILE A 44 9.47 -5.36 19.10
N ASN A 45 8.96 -5.66 17.90
CA ASN A 45 9.04 -6.97 17.29
C ASN A 45 9.23 -6.82 15.76
N ILE A 46 10.49 -6.93 15.33
CA ILE A 46 10.86 -6.77 13.91
C ILE A 46 10.29 -7.90 13.04
N ASN A 47 10.11 -9.11 13.57
CA ASN A 47 9.67 -10.25 12.77
C ASN A 47 8.22 -10.10 12.31
N ASP A 48 7.32 -9.77 13.24
CA ASP A 48 5.91 -9.54 12.93
C ASP A 48 5.73 -8.28 12.10
N THR A 49 6.47 -7.22 12.43
CA THR A 49 6.43 -5.97 11.66
C THR A 49 6.88 -6.20 10.22
N PHE A 50 7.99 -6.90 10.00
CA PHE A 50 8.48 -7.22 8.66
C PHE A 50 7.47 -8.05 7.87
N ARG A 51 6.89 -9.09 8.48
CA ARG A 51 5.84 -9.90 7.83
C ARG A 51 4.65 -9.05 7.42
N LEU A 52 4.24 -8.09 8.25
CA LEU A 52 3.16 -7.16 7.90
C LEU A 52 3.55 -6.26 6.72
N MET A 53 4.78 -5.72 6.71
CA MET A 53 5.28 -4.93 5.57
C MET A 53 5.29 -5.75 4.28
N GLU A 54 5.72 -7.01 4.32
CA GLU A 54 5.68 -7.93 3.17
C GLU A 54 4.25 -8.15 2.67
N GLN A 55 3.28 -8.34 3.58
CA GLN A 55 1.87 -8.49 3.21
C GLN A 55 1.33 -7.25 2.49
N LEU A 56 1.66 -6.06 2.99
CA LEU A 56 1.24 -4.80 2.38
C LEU A 56 1.85 -4.61 0.99
N ALA A 57 3.15 -4.89 0.84
CA ALA A 57 3.81 -4.87 -0.47
C ALA A 57 3.18 -5.87 -1.44
N ASN A 58 2.88 -7.10 -0.98
CA ASN A 58 2.23 -8.12 -1.81
C ASN A 58 0.82 -7.73 -2.25
N ILE A 59 0.02 -7.12 -1.36
CA ILE A 59 -1.31 -6.59 -1.71
C ILE A 59 -1.18 -5.49 -2.77
N ALA A 60 -0.25 -4.55 -2.60
CA ALA A 60 -0.04 -3.47 -3.56
C ALA A 60 0.43 -3.98 -4.93
N MET A 61 1.33 -4.96 -4.97
CA MET A 61 1.76 -5.60 -6.22
C MET A 61 0.61 -6.32 -6.92
N ARG A 62 -0.21 -7.07 -6.18
CA ARG A 62 -1.41 -7.71 -6.76
C ARG A 62 -2.39 -6.69 -7.32
N GLN A 63 -2.64 -5.60 -6.59
CA GLN A 63 -3.48 -4.51 -7.07
C GLN A 63 -2.93 -3.85 -8.34
N LEU A 64 -1.61 -3.70 -8.50
CA LEU A 64 -1.03 -3.22 -9.75
C LEU A 64 -1.31 -4.16 -10.92
N LEU A 65 -1.11 -5.47 -10.72
CA LEU A 65 -1.32 -6.49 -11.75
C LEU A 65 -2.80 -6.66 -12.10
N ASP A 66 -3.68 -6.67 -11.10
CA ASP A 66 -5.14 -6.80 -11.29
C ASP A 66 -5.74 -5.55 -11.96
N ASN A 67 -5.18 -4.37 -11.74
CA ASN A 67 -5.63 -3.14 -12.41
C ASN A 67 -5.22 -3.07 -13.89
N GLU A 68 -4.14 -3.73 -14.33
CA GLU A 68 -3.83 -3.88 -15.77
C GLU A 68 -4.93 -4.70 -16.48
N ALA A 69 -5.49 -5.72 -15.82
CA ALA A 69 -6.65 -6.47 -16.33
C ALA A 69 -7.94 -5.64 -16.34
N PHE A 70 -8.08 -4.67 -15.43
CA PHE A 70 -9.23 -3.75 -15.37
C PHE A 70 -9.09 -2.53 -16.31
N ALA A 71 -7.87 -2.15 -16.69
CA ALA A 71 -7.62 -1.07 -17.64
C ALA A 71 -8.14 -1.41 -19.05
N ALA A 72 -8.14 -2.70 -19.43
CA ALA A 72 -8.70 -3.19 -20.68
C ALA A 72 -10.25 -3.16 -20.72
N ASP A 73 -10.93 -3.12 -19.57
CA ASP A 73 -12.39 -3.14 -19.48
C ASP A 73 -13.00 -1.74 -19.18
N ARG A 74 -12.16 -0.71 -19.07
CA ARG A 74 -12.58 0.68 -18.84
C ARG A 74 -13.25 1.34 -20.06
N SER A 75 -13.39 0.64 -21.18
CA SER A 75 -14.29 1.02 -22.29
C SER A 75 -15.74 0.58 -22.09
N LEU A 76 -16.10 -0.05 -20.97
CA LEU A 76 -17.51 -0.29 -20.67
C LEU A 76 -18.21 1.03 -20.30
N PRO A 77 -19.34 1.36 -20.97
CA PRO A 77 -20.04 2.62 -20.77
C PRO A 77 -20.58 2.70 -19.34
N LYS A 78 -20.39 3.86 -18.69
CA LYS A 78 -20.90 4.17 -17.35
C LYS A 78 -22.38 3.79 -17.26
N ALA A 79 -22.73 2.97 -16.27
CA ALA A 79 -24.12 2.65 -15.97
C ALA A 79 -24.89 3.92 -15.56
N CYS A 80 -25.48 4.59 -16.54
CA CYS A 80 -26.42 5.67 -16.33
C CYS A 80 -27.83 5.07 -16.37
N LYS A 81 -28.40 4.70 -15.22
CA LYS A 81 -29.86 4.60 -15.05
C LYS A 81 -30.28 5.04 -13.66
N THR A 82 -30.69 6.30 -13.60
CA THR A 82 -31.53 6.94 -12.59
C THR A 82 -32.71 6.05 -12.21
N LEU A 83 -32.85 5.70 -10.93
CA LEU A 83 -34.11 5.17 -10.40
C LEU A 83 -35.11 6.32 -10.30
N LYS A 84 -35.96 6.49 -11.33
CA LYS A 84 -37.15 7.32 -11.27
C LYS A 84 -38.36 6.44 -10.91
N ASN A 85 -38.93 6.73 -9.73
CA ASN A 85 -40.33 6.61 -9.30
C ASN A 85 -41.19 5.39 -9.69
N VAL A 86 -41.79 4.73 -8.68
CA VAL A 86 -43.21 4.32 -8.77
C VAL A 86 -43.92 4.50 -7.41
N SER A 87 -44.63 5.63 -7.31
CA SER A 87 -45.95 5.88 -6.71
C SER A 87 -46.54 5.02 -5.58
N ALA A 88 -46.92 5.74 -4.51
CA ALA A 88 -48.22 5.72 -3.82
C ALA A 88 -48.93 4.36 -3.62
N LEU A 89 -48.75 3.76 -2.44
CA LEU A 89 -49.71 2.82 -1.86
C LEU A 89 -50.81 3.60 -1.14
N LYS A 90 -51.99 3.63 -1.76
CA LYS A 90 -53.25 4.11 -1.17
C LYS A 90 -54.30 3.00 -1.35
N ARG A 91 -54.56 2.22 -0.31
CA ARG A 91 -55.89 1.98 0.29
C ARG A 91 -55.77 1.05 1.49
#